data_AF-A0A9W4LPM3-F1
#
_entry.id   AF-A0A9W4LPM3-F1
#
_cell.length_a   1.000
_cell.length_b   1.000
_cell.length_c   1.000
_cell.angle_alpha   90.00
_cell.angle_beta   90.00
_cell.angle_gamma   90.00
#
_symmetry.space_group_name_H-M   'P 1'
#
loop_
_entity.id
_entity.type
_entity.pdbx_description
1 polymer ?
#
loop_
_entity_poly.entity_id
_entity_poly.type
_entity_poly.pdbx_seq_one_letter_code
_entity_poly.pdbx_strand_id
1 'polypeptide(L)' 'MAGVHRVASLVQRWVLGTHHGSVQPEHLDAYLDEFVFRFNRRTSSSRGMLF' A
#
# COMPACT_ATOMS: atom_id res chain seq x y z
N MET A 1 8.17 4.66 -18.60
CA MET A 1 7.44 3.68 -17.75
C MET A 1 6.96 4.39 -16.49
N ALA A 2 5.66 4.67 -16.36
CA ALA A 2 5.10 5.54 -15.31
C ALA A 2 4.32 4.81 -14.19
N GLY A 3 4.32 3.48 -14.17
CA GLY A 3 3.56 2.67 -13.21
C GLY A 3 4.22 2.56 -11.83
N VAL A 4 5.48 2.11 -11.79
CA VAL A 4 6.23 1.89 -10.54
C VAL A 4 6.40 3.18 -9.73
N HIS A 5 6.72 4.30 -10.39
CA HIS A 5 6.85 5.59 -9.69
C HIS A 5 5.55 6.03 -9.02
N ARG A 6 4.39 5.79 -9.66
CA ARG A 6 3.10 6.10 -9.07
C ARG A 6 2.82 5.25 -7.84
N VAL A 7 3.12 3.94 -7.90
CA VAL A 7 2.95 3.04 -6.76
C VAL A 7 3.84 3.48 -5.59
N ALA A 8 5.12 3.79 -5.86
CA ALA A 8 6.04 4.30 -4.84
C ALA A 8 5.52 5.57 -4.15
N SER A 9 5.03 6.55 -4.92
CA SER A 9 4.46 7.79 -4.37
C SER A 9 3.19 7.53 -3.53
N LEU A 10 2.39 6.51 -3.88
CA LEU A 10 1.20 6.13 -3.11
C LEU A 10 1.56 5.45 -1.80
N VAL A 11 2.56 4.55 -1.80
CA VAL A 11 3.09 3.94 -0.58
C VAL A 11 3.61 5.02 0.37
N GLN A 12 4.45 5.94 -0.13
CA GLN A 12 5.00 7.03 0.67
C GLN A 12 3.90 7.90 1.29
N ARG A 13 2.88 8.27 0.51
CA ARG A 13 1.74 9.05 1.02
C ARG A 13 0.95 8.28 2.09
N TRP A 14 0.73 6.98 1.88
CA TRP A 14 0.00 6.15 2.83
C TRP A 14 0.76 5.97 4.14
N VAL A 15 2.09 5.76 4.10
CA VAL A 15 2.95 5.67 5.28
C VAL A 15 2.93 6.98 6.08
N LEU A 16 3.07 8.13 5.40
CA LEU A 16 3.02 9.43 6.07
C LEU A 16 1.64 9.71 6.69
N GLY A 17 0.55 9.27 6.07
CA GLY A 17 -0.81 9.51 6.56
C GLY A 17 -1.26 8.55 7.67
N THR A 18 -1.02 7.25 7.51
CA THR A 18 -1.53 6.19 8.41
C THR A 18 -0.57 5.91 9.55
N HIS A 19 0.73 5.86 9.23
CA HIS A 19 1.77 5.55 10.19
C HIS A 19 2.49 6.80 10.71
N HIS A 20 2.05 8.00 10.32
CA HIS A 20 2.69 9.26 10.68
C HIS A 20 4.20 9.29 10.37
N GLY A 21 4.62 8.56 9.34
CA GLY A 21 6.02 8.41 8.96
C GLY A 21 6.83 7.42 9.82
N SER A 22 6.22 6.75 10.79
CA SER A 22 6.87 5.75 11.64
C SER A 22 6.66 4.34 11.10
N VAL A 23 7.72 3.73 10.57
CA VAL A 23 7.69 2.35 10.07
C VAL A 23 8.76 1.56 10.81
N GLN A 24 8.34 0.46 11.42
CA GLN A 24 9.24 -0.51 12.04
C GLN A 24 9.64 -1.56 10.99
N PRO A 25 10.94 -1.75 10.71
CA PRO A 25 11.41 -2.74 9.73
C PRO A 25 10.89 -4.16 10.01
N GLU A 26 10.70 -4.51 11.28
CA GLU A 26 10.22 -5.82 11.73
C GLU A 26 8.78 -6.12 11.30
N HIS A 27 8.00 -5.07 10.98
CA HIS A 27 6.61 -5.18 10.54
C HIS A 27 6.42 -4.79 9.07
N LEU A 28 7.51 -4.65 8.30
CA LEU A 28 7.45 -4.15 6.92
C LEU A 28 6.51 -4.98 6.04
N ASP A 29 6.60 -6.31 6.12
CA ASP A 29 5.75 -7.20 5.33
C ASP A 29 4.27 -6.97 5.63
N ALA A 30 3.91 -6.87 6.91
CA ALA A 30 2.53 -6.61 7.33
C ALA A 30 2.02 -5.25 6.84
N TYR A 31 2.87 -4.20 6.83
CA TYR A 31 2.50 -2.91 6.27
C TYR A 31 2.28 -2.97 4.76
N LEU A 32 3.10 -3.72 4.04
CA LEU A 32 2.96 -3.88 2.59
C LEU A 32 1.71 -4.68 2.24
N ASP A 33 1.38 -5.73 3.00
CA ASP A 33 0.13 -6.48 2.85
C ASP A 33 -1.10 -5.59 3.08
N GLU A 34 -1.08 -4.75 4.12
CA GLU A 34 -2.17 -3.79 4.37
C GLU A 34 -2.29 -2.79 3.21
N PHE A 35 -1.16 -2.27 2.71
CA PHE A 35 -1.15 -1.37 1.56
C PHE A 35 -1.78 -2.02 0.33
N VAL A 36 -1.40 -3.26 0.00
CA VAL A 36 -1.95 -4.01 -1.14
C VAL A 36 -3.45 -4.24 -0.96
N PHE A 37 -3.89 -4.65 0.22
CA PHE A 37 -5.31 -4.82 0.53
C PHE A 37 -6.10 -3.52 0.28
N ARG A 38 -5.60 -2.38 0.78
CA ARG A 38 -6.27 -1.07 0.62
C ARG A 38 -6.23 -0.58 -0.83
N PHE A 39 -5.12 -0.78 -1.52
CA PHE A 39 -4.93 -0.40 -2.92
C PHE A 39 -5.89 -1.18 -3.84
N ASN A 40 -5.91 -2.51 -3.69
CA ASN A 40 -6.76 -3.38 -4.48
C ASN A 40 -8.24 -3.20 -4.10
N ARG A 41 -8.59 -3.07 -2.82
CA ARG A 41 -9.99 -2.83 -2.41
C ARG A 41 -10.58 -1.55 -2.95
N ARG A 42 -9.79 -0.49 -3.10
CA ARG A 42 -10.28 0.78 -3.65
C ARG A 42 -10.54 0.72 -5.15
N THR A 43 -9.79 -0.11 -5.90
CA THR A 43 -9.74 -0.03 -7.37
C THR A 43 -10.22 -1.28 -8.08
N SER A 44 -10.21 -2.43 -7.42
CA SER A 44 -10.60 -3.71 -8.01
C SER A 44 -12.12 -3.91 -7.97
N SER A 45 -12.70 -4.23 -9.12
CA SER A 45 -14.06 -4.76 -9.26
C SER A 45 -14.14 -6.29 -9.08
N SER A 46 -12.99 -6.97 -9.13
CA SER A 46 -12.88 -8.43 -9.02
C SER A 46 -12.64 -8.84 -7.57
N ARG A 47 -13.51 -9.70 -7.04
CA ARG A 47 -13.43 -10.18 -5.63
C ARG A 47 -12.16 -10.97 -5.33
N GLY A 48 -11.62 -11.72 -6.30
CA GLY A 48 -10.42 -12.53 -6.12
C GLY A 48 -9.11 -11.73 -6.03
N MET A 49 -9.15 -10.42 -6.27
CA MET A 49 -7.98 -9.52 -6.14
C MET A 49 -7.99 -8.77 -4.80
N LEU A 50 -8.97 -9.02 -3.94
CA LEU A 50 -9.12 -8.35 -2.65
C LEU A 50 -8.35 -9.05 -1.52
N PHE A 51 -7.83 -10.26 -1.76
CA PHE A 51 -7.19 -11.14 -0.78
C PHE A 51 -6.09 -11.95 -1.45
#